data_AF-A0A7V1AQV9-F1
#
_entry.id   AF-A0A7V1AQV9-F1
#
_cell.length_a   1.000
_cell.length_b   1.000
_cell.length_c   1.000
_cell.angle_alpha   90.00
_cell.angle_beta   90.00
_cell.angle_gamma   90.00
#
_symmetry.space_group_name_H-M   'P 1'
#
loop_
_entity.id
_entity.type
_entity.pdbx_description
1 polymer ?
#
loop_
_entity_poly.entity_id
_entity_poly.type
_entity_poly.pdbx_seq_one_letter_code
_entity_poly.pdbx_strand_id
1 'polypeptide(L)'
;MKIAHLSDLHLCMKNRPMVVQQTKQLIQYALEQGIDHLVITGDISHNNEPQDFIALRKLLQEFGLLDSNKLSLTIGNHDIFGGVYFATDIAR
;
A
#
# COMPACT_ATOMS: atom_id res chain seq x y z
N MET A 1 8.50 -4.85 21.27
CA MET A 1 7.62 -4.79 20.10
C MET A 1 7.71 -3.41 19.47
N LYS A 2 8.29 -3.33 18.28
CA LYS A 2 8.45 -2.12 17.48
C LYS A 2 7.55 -2.24 16.26
N ILE A 3 6.68 -1.25 16.04
CA ILE A 3 5.70 -1.26 14.96
C ILE A 3 6.02 -0.15 13.97
N ALA A 4 6.01 -0.46 12.67
CA ALA A 4 5.86 0.55 11.64
C ALA A 4 4.38 0.65 11.25
N HIS A 5 3.88 1.88 11.19
CA HIS A 5 2.52 2.16 10.76
C HIS A 5 2.57 3.02 9.49
N LEU A 6 2.05 2.48 8.39
CA LEU A 6 1.88 3.16 7.12
C LEU A 6 0.38 3.29 6.81
N SER A 7 0.01 4.29 6.03
CA SER A 7 -1.36 4.54 5.59
C SER A 7 -1.32 5.30 4.26
N ASP A 8 -2.45 5.34 3.55
CA ASP A 8 -2.66 6.14 2.34
C ASP A 8 -1.58 5.92 1.27
N LEU A 9 -1.23 4.65 0.99
CA LEU A 9 -0.18 4.32 0.02
C LEU A 9 -0.53 4.79 -1.39
N HIS A 10 -1.82 4.77 -1.75
CA HIS A 10 -2.36 5.15 -3.06
C HIS A 10 -1.49 4.65 -4.23
N LEU A 11 -1.18 3.36 -4.21
CA LEU A 11 -0.49 2.69 -5.30
C LEU A 11 -1.27 2.89 -6.60
N CYS A 12 -0.53 3.09 -7.68
CA CYS A 12 -1.08 3.26 -9.01
C CYS A 12 -0.05 2.78 -10.04
N MET A 13 -0.11 1.50 -10.39
CA MET A 13 0.80 0.91 -11.36
C MET A 13 0.66 1.53 -12.76
N LYS A 14 -0.56 1.95 -13.12
CA LYS A 14 -0.87 2.48 -14.45
C LYS A 14 -0.27 3.86 -14.71
N ASN A 15 -0.46 4.79 -13.77
CA ASN A 15 -0.13 6.21 -13.97
C ASN A 15 1.02 6.69 -13.07
N ARG A 16 1.30 6.01 -11.95
CA ARG A 16 2.35 6.41 -10.98
C ARG A 16 3.15 5.21 -10.46
N PRO A 17 3.80 4.42 -11.33
CA PRO A 17 4.54 3.22 -10.92
C PRO A 17 5.65 3.52 -9.90
N MET A 18 6.17 4.76 -9.86
CA MET A 18 7.17 5.19 -8.89
C MET A 18 6.68 5.11 -7.43
N VAL A 19 5.36 5.23 -7.18
CA VAL A 19 4.78 5.12 -5.82
C VAL A 19 4.97 3.72 -5.25
N VAL A 20 4.95 2.69 -6.10
CA VAL A 20 5.26 1.31 -5.69
C VAL A 20 6.73 1.19 -5.27
N GLN A 21 7.63 1.84 -5.99
CA GLN A 21 9.06 1.85 -5.63
C GLN A 21 9.31 2.61 -4.33
N GLN A 22 8.62 3.74 -4.10
CA GLN A 22 8.69 4.48 -2.84
C GLN A 22 8.16 3.66 -1.67
N THR A 23 7.04 2.94 -1.87
CA THR A 23 6.48 2.02 -0.87
C THR A 23 7.48 0.91 -0.54
N LYS A 24 8.15 0.35 -1.55
CA LYS A 24 9.23 -0.64 -1.35
C LYS A 24 10.35 -0.08 -0.47
N GLN A 25 10.80 1.15 -0.73
CA GLN A 25 11.84 1.80 0.06
C GLN A 25 11.40 2.07 1.50
N LEU A 26 10.15 2.46 1.73
CA LEU A 26 9.60 2.67 3.07
C LEU A 26 9.56 1.35 3.87
N ILE A 27 9.11 0.27 3.25
CA ILE A 27 9.08 -1.06 3.90
C ILE A 27 10.51 -1.51 4.23
N GLN A 28 11.44 -1.40 3.27
CA GLN A 28 12.85 -1.74 3.47
C GLN A 28 13.46 -0.95 4.64
N TYR A 29 13.26 0.37 4.67
CA TYR A 29 13.74 1.22 5.74
C TYR A 29 13.16 0.78 7.10
N ALA A 30 11.86 0.50 7.17
CA ALA A 30 11.23 0.05 8.40
C ALA A 30 11.84 -1.27 8.91
N LEU A 31 12.12 -2.22 8.00
CA LEU A 31 12.81 -3.48 8.34
C LEU A 31 14.23 -3.25 8.85
N GLU A 32 14.98 -2.34 8.24
CA GLU A 32 16.32 -1.94 8.70
C GLU A 32 16.28 -1.28 10.09
N GLN A 33 15.17 -0.64 10.44
CA GLN A 33 14.94 -0.14 11.80
C GLN A 33 14.58 -1.25 12.81
N GLY A 34 14.49 -2.52 12.39
CA GLY A 34 14.21 -3.66 13.26
C GLY A 34 12.78 -3.69 13.78
N ILE A 35 11.79 -3.44 12.92
CA ILE A 35 10.38 -3.61 13.29
C ILE A 35 10.03 -5.08 13.52
N ASP A 36 9.13 -5.33 14.46
CA ASP A 36 8.54 -6.63 14.71
C ASP A 36 7.25 -6.83 13.89
N HIS A 37 6.53 -5.73 13.59
CA HIS A 37 5.24 -5.78 12.91
C HIS A 37 5.01 -4.54 12.03
N LEU A 38 4.47 -4.76 10.84
CA LEU A 38 4.02 -3.72 9.90
C LEU A 38 2.50 -3.60 9.97
N VAL A 39 2.00 -2.38 10.12
CA VAL A 39 0.57 -2.06 10.03
C VAL A 39 0.35 -1.16 8.81
N ILE A 40 -0.61 -1.51 7.95
CA ILE A 40 -1.06 -0.69 6.82
C ILE A 40 -2.54 -0.38 7.01
N THR A 41 -2.89 0.89 7.19
CA THR A 41 -4.27 1.31 7.47
C THR A 41 -4.95 1.95 6.26
N GLY A 42 -5.36 1.11 5.30
CA GLY A 42 -6.22 1.50 4.19
C GLY A 42 -5.57 2.33 3.08
N ASP A 43 -6.40 2.63 2.09
CA ASP A 43 -6.09 3.39 0.88
C ASP A 43 -4.81 2.89 0.20
N ILE A 44 -4.77 1.57 0.00
CA ILE A 44 -3.69 0.86 -0.67
C ILE A 44 -3.64 1.21 -2.15
N SER A 45 -4.75 1.06 -2.87
CA SER A 45 -4.86 1.45 -4.27
C SER A 45 -5.41 2.87 -4.36
N HIS A 46 -4.95 3.62 -5.35
CA HIS A 46 -5.54 4.91 -5.65
C HIS A 46 -6.95 4.77 -6.26
N ASN A 47 -7.21 3.68 -7.01
CA ASN A 47 -8.43 3.54 -7.80
C ASN A 47 -9.02 2.12 -7.84
N ASN A 48 -8.85 1.32 -6.78
CA ASN A 48 -9.31 -0.06 -6.70
C ASN A 48 -8.90 -0.91 -7.94
N GLU A 49 -7.66 -0.76 -8.40
CA GLU A 49 -7.18 -1.53 -9.54
C GLU A 49 -6.55 -2.85 -9.05
N PRO A 50 -6.96 -4.03 -9.55
CA PRO A 50 -6.44 -5.33 -9.10
C PRO A 50 -4.91 -5.43 -9.13
N GLN A 51 -4.28 -4.80 -10.12
CA GLN A 51 -2.84 -4.75 -10.29
C GLN A 51 -2.09 -4.06 -9.14
N ASP A 52 -2.72 -3.09 -8.46
CA ASP A 52 -2.10 -2.37 -7.34
C ASP A 52 -2.03 -3.28 -6.10
N PHE A 53 -3.09 -4.02 -5.82
CA PHE A 53 -3.12 -5.01 -4.75
C PHE A 53 -2.15 -6.17 -5.03
N ILE A 54 -2.06 -6.62 -6.28
CA ILE A 54 -1.08 -7.62 -6.70
C ILE A 54 0.35 -7.09 -6.51
N ALA A 55 0.61 -5.82 -6.82
CA ALA A 55 1.90 -5.19 -6.60
C ALA A 55 2.26 -5.13 -5.11
N LEU A 56 1.35 -4.67 -4.24
CA LEU A 56 1.58 -4.67 -2.79
C LEU A 56 1.83 -6.09 -2.26
N ARG A 57 1.02 -7.08 -2.68
CA ARG A 57 1.18 -8.47 -2.26
C ARG A 57 2.57 -9.01 -2.64
N LYS A 58 3.06 -8.72 -3.84
CA LYS A 58 4.40 -9.12 -4.29
C LYS A 58 5.50 -8.49 -3.44
N LEU A 59 5.39 -7.20 -3.12
CA LEU A 59 6.34 -6.52 -2.23
C LEU A 59 6.35 -7.14 -0.83
N LEU A 60 5.16 -7.35 -0.23
CA LEU A 60 5.06 -7.98 1.09
C LEU A 60 5.60 -9.41 1.08
N GLN A 61 5.42 -10.15 -0.01
CA GLN A 61 6.00 -11.49 -0.18
C GLN A 61 7.52 -11.44 -0.29
N GLU A 62 8.07 -10.50 -1.07
CA GLU A 62 9.52 -10.29 -1.23
C GLU A 62 10.20 -10.06 0.13
N PHE A 63 9.54 -9.30 1.01
CA PHE A 63 10.04 -9.00 2.35
C PHE A 63 9.68 -10.03 3.43
N GLY A 64 9.01 -11.13 3.08
CA GLY A 64 8.60 -12.15 4.05
C GLY A 64 7.59 -11.66 5.11
N LEU A 65 6.76 -10.68 4.73
CA LEU A 65 5.75 -10.03 5.58
C LEU A 65 4.33 -10.62 5.42
N LEU A 66 4.12 -11.59 4.53
CA LEU A 66 2.83 -12.30 4.39
C LEU A 66 2.62 -13.33 5.53
N ASP A 67 2.66 -12.84 6.77
CA ASP A 67 2.49 -13.59 8.01
C ASP A 67 1.66 -12.73 8.97
N SER A 68 0.61 -13.30 9.57
CA SER A 68 -0.27 -12.57 10.50
C SER A 68 0.44 -12.11 11.76
N ASN A 69 1.57 -12.69 12.13
CA ASN A 69 2.40 -12.23 13.24
C ASN A 69 3.24 -11.00 12.87
N LYS A 70 3.39 -10.69 11.59
CA LYS A 70 4.26 -9.61 11.07
C LYS A 70 3.51 -8.50 10.34
N LEU A 71 2.28 -8.75 9.90
CA LEU A 71 1.49 -7.81 9.11
C LEU A 71 0.05 -7.74 9.60
N SER A 72 -0.43 -6.51 9.80
CA SER A 72 -1.85 -6.18 9.89
C SER A 72 -2.19 -5.19 8.78
N LEU A 73 -3.31 -5.42 8.10
CA LEU A 73 -3.74 -4.58 6.98
C LEU A 73 -5.24 -4.35 7.06
N THR A 74 -5.67 -3.10 6.90
CA THR A 74 -7.08 -2.75 6.72
C THR A 74 -7.31 -2.15 5.35
N ILE A 75 -8.57 -2.13 4.92
CA ILE A 75 -9.00 -1.49 3.68
C ILE A 75 -9.44 -0.05 3.95
N GLY A 76 -9.22 0.84 3.00
CA GLY A 76 -9.74 2.21 3.01
C GLY A 76 -10.85 2.41 1.98
N ASN A 77 -11.34 3.64 1.83
CA ASN A 77 -12.42 3.94 0.89
C ASN A 77 -11.95 3.88 -0.56
N HIS A 78 -10.71 4.27 -0.87
CA HIS A 78 -10.18 4.20 -2.24
C HIS A 78 -9.98 2.74 -2.70
N ASP A 79 -9.77 1.82 -1.77
CA ASP A 79 -9.67 0.39 -2.06
C ASP A 79 -10.98 -0.22 -2.53
N ILE A 80 -12.13 0.40 -2.20
CA ILE A 80 -13.47 -0.09 -2.55
C ILE A 80 -14.06 0.73 -3.69
N PHE A 81 -14.07 2.06 -3.54
CA PHE A 81 -14.80 2.96 -4.42
C PHE A 81 -13.92 3.63 -5.47
N GLY A 82 -12.61 3.48 -5.35
CA GLY A 82 -11.64 4.23 -6.15
C GLY A 82 -11.55 5.70 -5.75
N GLY A 83 -10.65 6.41 -6.43
CA GLY A 83 -10.38 7.82 -6.22
C GLY A 83 -10.72 8.64 -7.45
N VAL A 84 -10.74 9.96 -7.30
CA VAL A 84 -10.86 10.89 -8.42
C VAL A 84 -9.46 11.21 -8.97
N TYR A 85 -9.25 10.98 -10.26
CA TYR A 85 -8.00 11.30 -10.97
C TYR A 85 -8.03 12.67 -11.62
N PHE A 86 -9.17 13.03 -12.20
CA PHE A 86 -9.32 14.21 -13.04
C PHE A 86 -10.53 15.02 -12.60
N ALA A 87 -10.51 16.32 -12.89
CA ALA A 87 -11.67 17.19 -12.65
C ALA A 87 -12.94 16.67 -13.36
N THR A 88 -12.77 15.95 -14.47
CA THR A 88 -13.85 15.30 -15.22
C THR A 88 -14.52 14.16 -14.47
N ASP A 89 -13.89 13.59 -13.44
CA ASP A 89 -14.47 12.50 -12.66
C ASP A 89 -15.57 13.02 -11.70
N ILE A 90 -15.58 14.32 -11.42
CA ILE A 90 -16.54 15.00 -10.54
C ILE A 90 -17.60 15.76 -11.35
N ALA A 91 -17.20 16.31 -12.50
CA ALA A 91 -18.11 17.04 -13.39
C ALA A 91 -18.94 16.07 -14.24
N ARG A 92 -20.06 15.60 -13.69
CA ARG A 92 -21.17 15.04 -14.48
C ARG A 92 -22.21 16.11 -14.77
#